data_AF-A0A4P9X1K4-F1
#
_entry.id   AF-A0A4P9X1K4-F1
#
_cell.length_a   1.000
_cell.length_b   1.000
_cell.length_c   1.000
_cell.angle_alpha   90.00
_cell.angle_beta   90.00
_cell.angle_gamma   90.00
#
_symmetry.space_group_name_H-M   'P 1'
#
loop_
_entity.id
_entity.type
_entity.pdbx_description
1 polymer ?
#
loop_
_entity_poly.entity_id
_entity_poly.type
_entity_poly.pdbx_seq_one_letter_code
_entity_poly.pdbx_strand_id
1 'polypeptide(L)'
;MKITTWNVNGVRTVRHYHPWSSTTKHFGAVVEALGADILCLQETKITRRDITAEYGMVPGYHAFYAPCRDGRPAYAGVATFVRQTLAPIEAEEGFSGLLGGPSLGCYGALLDRFETAELLALDREGRVLITDHQLFVLFNVYFPNDASPERGLYKQRFNVALATRVAAFRAAGREVVVVGDVNVAHRAIDHCDPVQSCRDRGIADYDALPARQWLTQWLDGTDGDAEAEADAGDADAAPKPGGHGGLVDVFRHFHPTTRGAYTCWNTLKNARPSNYGTRIDYVLATPGLLGAFADCSVDADVMGSDHCPVSAVMG
;
A
#
# COMPACT_ATOMS: atom_id res chain seq x y z
N MET A 1 -9.89 10.42 13.27
CA MET A 1 -10.09 9.71 11.98
C MET A 1 -9.38 8.36 12.03
N LYS A 2 -10.00 7.25 11.60
CA LYS A 2 -9.38 5.92 11.52
C LYS A 2 -9.14 5.51 10.06
N ILE A 3 -7.89 5.27 9.69
CA ILE A 3 -7.49 4.75 8.38
C ILE A 3 -7.14 3.27 8.55
N THR A 4 -7.84 2.39 7.86
CA THR A 4 -7.60 0.93 7.92
C THR A 4 -7.22 0.43 6.54
N THR A 5 -6.22 -0.44 6.46
CA THR A 5 -5.82 -1.13 5.24
C THR A 5 -5.89 -2.64 5.41
N TRP A 6 -6.32 -3.37 4.37
CA TRP A 6 -6.44 -4.82 4.42
C TRP A 6 -6.36 -5.46 3.03
N ASN A 7 -5.36 -6.31 2.79
CA ASN A 7 -5.38 -7.24 1.67
C ASN A 7 -6.43 -8.33 1.97
N VAL A 8 -7.51 -8.34 1.19
CA VAL A 8 -8.66 -9.23 1.44
C VAL A 8 -8.58 -10.55 0.69
N ASN A 9 -7.60 -10.73 -0.20
CA ASN A 9 -7.45 -11.93 -1.02
C ASN A 9 -8.77 -12.38 -1.69
N GLY A 10 -9.49 -11.40 -2.23
CA GLY A 10 -10.80 -11.52 -2.86
C GLY A 10 -11.96 -11.07 -1.97
N VAL A 11 -12.60 -9.94 -2.29
CA VAL A 11 -13.73 -9.43 -1.48
C VAL A 11 -14.89 -10.42 -1.36
N ARG A 12 -15.05 -11.32 -2.33
CA ARG A 12 -16.14 -12.31 -2.37
C ARG A 12 -15.98 -13.39 -1.29
N THR A 13 -14.75 -13.70 -0.86
CA THR A 13 -14.44 -14.81 0.05
C THR A 13 -14.38 -14.38 1.51
N VAL A 14 -14.22 -13.09 1.80
CA VAL A 14 -14.15 -12.53 3.16
C VAL A 14 -15.27 -13.05 4.05
N ARG A 15 -16.52 -13.00 3.55
CA ARG A 15 -17.70 -13.46 4.29
C ARG A 15 -17.77 -14.97 4.53
N HIS A 16 -16.86 -15.77 3.99
CA HIS A 16 -16.83 -17.22 4.23
C HIS A 16 -16.10 -17.58 5.52
N TYR A 17 -15.33 -16.64 6.09
CA TYR A 17 -14.62 -16.85 7.35
C TYR A 17 -15.50 -16.48 8.54
N HIS A 18 -15.32 -17.18 9.66
CA HIS A 18 -15.88 -16.76 10.94
C HIS A 18 -15.15 -15.49 11.43
N PRO A 19 -15.84 -14.50 12.04
CA PRO A 19 -17.25 -14.51 12.41
C PRO A 19 -18.22 -14.15 11.27
N TRP A 20 -17.73 -13.58 10.17
CA TRP A 20 -18.53 -13.01 9.09
C TRP A 20 -19.58 -13.98 8.52
N SER A 21 -19.20 -15.23 8.31
CA SER A 21 -20.08 -16.28 7.79
C SER A 21 -21.32 -16.55 8.64
N SER A 22 -21.26 -16.19 9.93
CA SER A 22 -22.35 -16.34 10.88
C SER A 22 -23.07 -15.03 11.22
N THR A 23 -22.42 -13.88 11.02
CA THR A 23 -22.93 -12.58 11.49
C THR A 23 -23.50 -11.70 10.37
N THR A 24 -23.12 -11.93 9.11
CA THR A 24 -23.61 -11.12 7.99
C THR A 24 -23.67 -11.89 6.67
N LYS A 25 -24.63 -11.51 5.82
CA LYS A 25 -24.68 -11.94 4.42
C LYS A 25 -24.15 -10.88 3.45
N HIS A 26 -23.97 -9.65 3.92
CA HIS A 26 -23.62 -8.49 3.12
C HIS A 26 -22.22 -7.99 3.45
N PHE A 27 -21.45 -7.72 2.41
CA PHE A 27 -20.12 -7.15 2.49
C PHE A 27 -20.11 -5.79 3.19
N GLY A 28 -21.15 -4.97 2.98
CA GLY A 28 -21.28 -3.67 3.64
C GLY A 28 -21.24 -3.75 5.18
N ALA A 29 -21.76 -4.83 5.78
CA ALA A 29 -21.68 -5.00 7.23
C ALA A 29 -20.25 -5.34 7.72
N VAL A 30 -19.42 -5.96 6.87
CA VAL A 30 -18.00 -6.16 7.17
C VAL A 30 -17.29 -4.81 7.17
N VAL A 31 -17.56 -3.96 6.17
CA VAL A 31 -17.00 -2.59 6.09
C VAL A 31 -17.40 -1.78 7.33
N GLU A 32 -18.67 -1.84 7.73
CA GLU A 32 -19.17 -1.14 8.93
C GLU A 32 -18.51 -1.67 10.22
N ALA A 33 -18.38 -2.99 10.37
CA ALA A 33 -17.80 -3.62 11.54
C ALA A 33 -16.32 -3.28 11.76
N LEU A 34 -15.57 -3.00 10.69
CA LEU A 34 -14.18 -2.53 10.80
C LEU A 34 -14.07 -1.12 11.40
N GLY A 35 -15.17 -0.34 11.36
CA GLY A 35 -15.28 0.97 11.99
C GLY A 35 -14.35 2.03 11.40
N ALA A 36 -13.79 1.80 10.21
CA ALA A 36 -12.84 2.72 9.58
C ALA A 36 -13.55 3.95 9.00
N ASP A 37 -12.89 5.10 9.05
CA ASP A 37 -13.33 6.30 8.35
C ASP A 37 -12.88 6.27 6.88
N ILE A 38 -11.68 5.73 6.65
CA ILE A 38 -11.14 5.38 5.33
C ILE A 38 -10.68 3.92 5.38
N LEU A 39 -11.30 3.05 4.58
CA LEU A 39 -10.94 1.64 4.44
C LEU A 39 -10.33 1.39 3.07
N CYS A 40 -9.09 0.90 3.04
CA CYS A 40 -8.33 0.59 1.85
C CYS A 40 -8.18 -0.92 1.71
N LEU A 41 -8.73 -1.48 0.63
CA LEU A 41 -8.67 -2.91 0.35
C LEU A 41 -7.73 -3.20 -0.82
N GLN A 42 -6.94 -4.25 -0.68
CA GLN A 42 -6.07 -4.80 -1.72
C GLN A 42 -6.52 -6.21 -2.11
N GLU A 43 -6.11 -6.66 -3.30
CA GLU A 43 -6.57 -7.91 -3.92
C GLU A 43 -8.08 -8.08 -3.88
N THR A 44 -8.82 -7.09 -4.36
CA THR A 44 -10.28 -7.19 -4.41
C THR A 44 -10.73 -8.34 -5.33
N LYS A 45 -9.95 -8.66 -6.36
CA LYS A 45 -10.20 -9.77 -7.32
C LYS A 45 -11.58 -9.70 -7.95
N ILE A 46 -12.03 -8.49 -8.27
CA ILE A 46 -13.28 -8.24 -8.97
C ILE A 46 -13.04 -7.33 -10.18
N THR A 47 -13.86 -7.49 -11.22
CA THR A 47 -13.83 -6.65 -12.42
C THR A 47 -14.81 -5.48 -12.28
N ARG A 48 -14.78 -4.52 -13.22
CA ARG A 48 -15.77 -3.42 -13.25
C ARG A 48 -17.23 -3.92 -13.25
N ARG A 49 -17.50 -5.04 -13.91
CA ARG A 49 -18.86 -5.63 -13.99
C ARG A 49 -19.34 -6.23 -12.68
N ASP A 50 -18.40 -6.59 -11.81
CA ASP A 50 -18.66 -7.21 -10.52
C ASP A 50 -18.97 -6.19 -9.42
N ILE A 51 -18.72 -4.89 -9.65
CA ILE A 51 -19.04 -3.79 -8.74
C ILE A 51 -20.54 -3.51 -8.82
N THR A 52 -21.33 -4.45 -8.29
CA THR A 52 -22.78 -4.33 -8.14
C THR A 52 -23.11 -3.55 -6.86
N ALA A 53 -24.41 -3.34 -6.57
CA ALA A 53 -24.83 -2.70 -5.32
C ALA A 53 -24.23 -3.34 -4.05
N GLU A 54 -24.01 -4.66 -4.06
CA GLU A 54 -23.40 -5.40 -2.93
C GLU A 54 -22.00 -4.91 -2.57
N TYR A 55 -21.19 -4.47 -3.55
CA TYR A 55 -19.82 -4.02 -3.32
C TYR A 55 -19.66 -2.49 -3.50
N GLY A 56 -20.41 -1.90 -4.43
CA GLY A 56 -20.31 -0.47 -4.77
C GLY A 56 -21.22 0.46 -3.95
N MET A 57 -22.26 -0.06 -3.29
CA MET A 57 -23.24 0.77 -2.55
C MET A 57 -23.28 0.38 -1.07
N VAL A 58 -22.17 0.64 -0.37
CA VAL A 58 -22.09 0.44 1.09
C VAL A 58 -22.71 1.66 1.80
N PRO A 59 -23.76 1.51 2.62
CA PRO A 59 -24.40 2.63 3.31
C PRO A 59 -23.42 3.46 4.14
N GLY A 60 -23.47 4.79 3.99
CA GLY A 60 -22.60 5.71 4.72
C GLY A 60 -21.19 5.89 4.15
N TYR A 61 -20.84 5.19 3.06
CA TYR A 61 -19.53 5.29 2.40
C TYR A 61 -19.66 5.67 0.92
N HIS A 62 -18.68 6.43 0.43
CA HIS A 62 -18.33 6.49 -0.98
C HIS A 62 -17.31 5.39 -1.27
N ALA A 63 -17.50 4.65 -2.36
CA ALA A 63 -16.60 3.57 -2.76
C ALA A 63 -15.92 3.91 -4.10
N PHE A 64 -14.59 3.79 -4.11
CA PHE A 64 -13.73 4.04 -5.26
C PHE A 64 -12.98 2.75 -5.59
N TYR A 65 -12.78 2.45 -6.87
CA TYR A 65 -12.22 1.18 -7.32
C TYR A 65 -11.20 1.37 -8.44
N ALA A 66 -10.08 0.65 -8.35
CA ALA A 66 -9.16 0.43 -9.46
C ALA A 66 -9.04 -1.08 -9.72
N PRO A 67 -9.97 -1.69 -10.47
CA PRO A 67 -9.89 -3.11 -10.81
C PRO A 67 -8.84 -3.35 -11.90
N CYS A 68 -8.30 -4.57 -11.96
CA CYS A 68 -7.40 -4.97 -13.03
C CYS A 68 -8.07 -4.85 -14.41
N ARG A 69 -7.31 -4.36 -15.40
CA ARG A 69 -7.71 -4.08 -16.78
C ARG A 69 -6.87 -4.81 -17.83
N ASP A 70 -5.96 -5.70 -17.42
CA ASP A 70 -5.04 -6.40 -18.33
C ASP A 70 -5.62 -7.68 -18.98
N GLY A 71 -6.89 -7.98 -18.70
CA GLY A 71 -7.60 -9.15 -19.23
C GLY A 71 -7.64 -10.34 -18.29
N ARG A 72 -6.85 -10.36 -17.19
CA ARG A 72 -6.94 -11.41 -16.17
C ARG A 72 -8.20 -11.22 -15.31
N PRO A 73 -9.14 -12.18 -15.31
CA PRO A 73 -10.28 -12.12 -14.40
C PRO A 73 -9.82 -12.41 -12.96
N ALA A 74 -10.50 -11.79 -11.99
CA ALA A 74 -10.26 -12.04 -10.56
C ALA A 74 -8.79 -11.91 -10.13
N TYR A 75 -8.07 -10.95 -10.69
CA TYR A 75 -6.66 -10.67 -10.40
C TYR A 75 -6.49 -9.26 -9.83
N ALA A 76 -5.61 -9.12 -8.83
CA ALA A 76 -5.26 -7.86 -8.18
C ALA A 76 -6.51 -7.00 -7.83
N GLY A 77 -6.46 -5.70 -8.13
CA GLY A 77 -7.53 -4.75 -7.87
C GLY A 77 -7.49 -4.16 -6.47
N VAL A 78 -7.68 -2.86 -6.35
CA VAL A 78 -7.80 -2.14 -5.07
C VAL A 78 -9.12 -1.38 -4.97
N ALA A 79 -9.59 -1.14 -3.75
CA ALA A 79 -10.77 -0.33 -3.47
C ALA A 79 -10.60 0.53 -2.22
N THR A 80 -11.11 1.75 -2.25
CA THR A 80 -11.08 2.67 -1.11
C THR A 80 -12.52 3.06 -0.76
N PHE A 81 -12.94 2.79 0.47
CA PHE A 81 -14.22 3.23 1.02
C PHE A 81 -13.96 4.39 1.98
N VAL A 82 -14.67 5.49 1.78
CA VAL A 82 -14.53 6.71 2.57
C VAL A 82 -15.88 7.08 3.15
N ARG A 83 -15.96 7.36 4.46
CA ARG A 83 -17.21 7.87 5.05
C ARG A 83 -17.68 9.11 4.29
N GLN A 84 -18.98 9.22 4.05
CA GLN A 84 -19.55 10.33 3.26
C GLN A 84 -19.20 11.71 3.82
N THR A 85 -19.04 11.83 5.14
CA THR A 85 -18.63 13.07 5.81
C THR A 85 -17.17 13.47 5.57
N LEU A 86 -16.38 12.60 4.95
CA LEU A 86 -14.93 12.75 4.69
C LEU A 86 -14.60 12.54 3.21
N ALA A 87 -15.60 12.69 2.32
CA ALA A 87 -15.46 12.45 0.90
C ALA A 87 -14.20 13.15 0.34
N PRO A 88 -13.35 12.45 -0.44
CA PRO A 88 -12.21 13.09 -1.07
C PRO A 88 -12.70 14.09 -2.12
N ILE A 89 -11.86 15.10 -2.43
CA ILE A 89 -12.18 16.01 -3.54
C ILE A 89 -12.08 15.27 -4.86
N GLU A 90 -11.12 14.35 -4.99
CA GLU A 90 -10.85 13.65 -6.23
C GLU A 90 -10.27 12.26 -5.97
N ALA A 91 -10.49 11.34 -6.93
CA ALA A 91 -9.91 10.00 -6.92
C ALA A 91 -9.35 9.61 -8.31
N GLU A 92 -8.13 9.08 -8.34
CA GLU A 92 -7.45 8.65 -9.58
C GLU A 92 -7.07 7.17 -9.51
N GLU A 93 -7.38 6.43 -10.58
CA GLU A 93 -6.90 5.05 -10.76
C GLU A 93 -5.50 5.05 -11.39
N GLY A 94 -4.59 4.28 -10.82
CA GLY A 94 -3.19 4.27 -11.24
C GLY A 94 -2.37 5.43 -10.65
N PHE A 95 -1.12 5.56 -11.09
CA PHE A 95 -0.24 6.67 -10.71
C PHE A 95 0.18 7.56 -11.88
N SER A 96 -0.15 7.19 -13.13
CA SER A 96 0.31 7.91 -14.32
C SER A 96 -0.70 8.85 -14.94
N GLY A 97 -1.98 8.77 -14.54
CA GLY A 97 -3.07 9.49 -15.20
C GLY A 97 -3.47 8.95 -16.59
N LEU A 98 -2.84 7.88 -17.07
CA LEU A 98 -3.03 7.38 -18.44
C LEU A 98 -4.23 6.42 -18.61
N LEU A 99 -4.89 6.01 -17.52
CA LEU A 99 -6.03 5.07 -17.58
C LEU A 99 -7.37 5.71 -17.98
N GLY A 100 -7.38 7.04 -18.12
CA GLY A 100 -8.59 7.85 -18.35
C GLY A 100 -9.48 7.94 -17.11
N GLY A 101 -10.27 9.01 -17.03
CA GLY A 101 -11.11 9.33 -15.87
C GLY A 101 -10.62 10.59 -15.15
N PRO A 102 -11.03 10.77 -13.88
CA PRO A 102 -10.55 11.87 -13.06
C PRO A 102 -9.05 11.76 -12.78
N SER A 103 -8.40 12.90 -12.58
CA SER A 103 -6.95 13.00 -12.43
C SER A 103 -6.61 14.05 -11.37
N LEU A 104 -5.77 13.67 -10.41
CA LEU A 104 -5.22 14.55 -9.39
C LEU A 104 -4.07 15.42 -9.92
N GLY A 105 -3.51 15.14 -11.11
CA GLY A 105 -2.33 15.85 -11.60
C GLY A 105 -1.10 15.55 -10.71
N CYS A 106 -0.08 16.41 -10.68
CA CYS A 106 1.13 16.26 -9.84
C CYS A 106 2.05 15.07 -10.21
N TYR A 107 2.26 14.81 -11.51
CA TYR A 107 3.01 13.64 -11.99
C TYR A 107 4.53 13.74 -11.77
N GLY A 108 5.05 14.93 -11.49
CA GLY A 108 6.49 15.17 -11.36
C GLY A 108 7.25 14.66 -12.59
N ALA A 109 8.44 14.08 -12.35
CA ALA A 109 9.27 13.51 -13.41
C ALA A 109 8.77 12.15 -13.94
N LEU A 110 7.60 11.65 -13.51
CA LEU A 110 7.13 10.31 -13.87
C LEU A 110 6.98 10.13 -15.38
N LEU A 111 6.38 11.12 -16.06
CA LEU A 111 6.14 11.08 -17.50
C LEU A 111 7.42 11.29 -18.33
N ASP A 112 8.47 11.83 -17.71
CA ASP A 112 9.78 12.01 -18.35
C ASP A 112 10.69 10.78 -18.15
N ARG A 113 10.56 10.07 -17.03
CA ARG A 113 11.40 8.91 -16.66
C ARG A 113 10.96 7.58 -17.27
N PHE A 114 9.73 7.50 -17.79
CA PHE A 114 9.14 6.24 -18.24
C PHE A 114 8.49 6.41 -19.61
N GLU A 115 8.58 5.37 -20.44
CA GLU A 115 7.79 5.32 -21.66
C GLU A 115 6.29 5.18 -21.32
N THR A 116 5.43 5.85 -22.08
CA THR A 116 3.96 5.79 -21.92
C THR A 116 3.43 4.34 -21.93
N ALA A 117 3.99 3.49 -22.79
CA ALA A 117 3.57 2.09 -22.89
C ALA A 117 3.92 1.30 -21.62
N GLU A 118 5.06 1.60 -21.00
CA GLU A 118 5.48 1.00 -19.74
C GLU A 118 4.56 1.44 -18.59
N LEU A 119 4.30 2.74 -18.44
CA LEU A 119 3.39 3.26 -17.41
C LEU A 119 1.98 2.66 -17.54
N LEU A 120 1.46 2.56 -18.77
CA LEU A 120 0.19 1.89 -19.03
C LEU A 120 0.20 0.41 -18.61
N ALA A 121 1.29 -0.31 -18.86
CA ALA A 121 1.43 -1.70 -18.43
C ALA A 121 1.48 -1.84 -16.90
N LEU A 122 2.15 -0.90 -16.21
CA LEU A 122 2.18 -0.87 -14.76
C LEU A 122 0.80 -0.57 -14.14
N ASP A 123 0.09 0.43 -14.67
CA ASP A 123 -1.20 0.87 -14.13
C ASP A 123 -2.35 -0.12 -14.40
N ARG A 124 -2.31 -0.86 -15.52
CA ARG A 124 -3.38 -1.78 -15.94
C ARG A 124 -3.61 -2.95 -15.00
N GLU A 125 -2.69 -3.26 -14.09
CA GLU A 125 -2.93 -4.32 -13.08
C GLU A 125 -3.90 -3.88 -11.97
N GLY A 126 -4.34 -2.61 -11.91
CA GLY A 126 -5.31 -2.15 -10.91
C GLY A 126 -4.73 -2.18 -9.49
N ARG A 127 -3.48 -1.73 -9.35
CA ARG A 127 -2.70 -1.84 -8.10
C ARG A 127 -2.69 -0.57 -7.28
N VAL A 128 -3.13 0.55 -7.84
CA VAL A 128 -3.05 1.86 -7.20
C VAL A 128 -4.37 2.60 -7.36
N LEU A 129 -4.82 3.17 -6.26
CA LEU A 129 -5.94 4.09 -6.21
C LEU A 129 -5.58 5.23 -5.27
N ILE A 130 -5.63 6.45 -5.77
CA ILE A 130 -5.21 7.66 -5.05
C ILE A 130 -6.45 8.49 -4.73
N THR A 131 -6.59 8.98 -3.50
CA THR A 131 -7.68 9.88 -3.08
C THR A 131 -7.12 11.14 -2.41
N ASP A 132 -7.57 12.32 -2.86
CA ASP A 132 -7.17 13.61 -2.26
C ASP A 132 -8.17 14.02 -1.16
N HIS A 133 -7.71 14.05 0.09
CA HIS A 133 -8.52 14.43 1.25
C HIS A 133 -8.23 15.85 1.75
N GLN A 134 -7.66 16.72 0.90
CA GLN A 134 -7.15 18.06 1.21
C GLN A 134 -5.95 18.05 2.16
N LEU A 135 -6.15 17.56 3.38
CA LEU A 135 -5.14 17.48 4.43
C LEU A 135 -3.96 16.59 4.04
N PHE A 136 -4.25 15.51 3.33
CA PHE A 136 -3.24 14.60 2.79
C PHE A 136 -3.77 13.93 1.52
N VAL A 137 -2.84 13.42 0.72
CA VAL A 137 -3.13 12.55 -0.43
C VAL A 137 -2.89 11.11 0.01
N LEU A 138 -3.90 10.26 -0.13
CA LEU A 138 -3.84 8.85 0.25
C LEU A 138 -3.60 7.97 -0.97
N PHE A 139 -2.61 7.08 -0.86
CA PHE A 139 -2.32 6.04 -1.85
C PHE A 139 -2.72 4.69 -1.26
N ASN A 140 -3.73 4.05 -1.83
CA ASN A 140 -4.05 2.65 -1.56
C ASN A 140 -3.31 1.79 -2.59
N VAL A 141 -2.35 0.98 -2.14
CA VAL A 141 -1.41 0.29 -3.02
C VAL A 141 -1.35 -1.21 -2.74
N TYR A 142 -1.46 -2.01 -3.80
CA TYR A 142 -1.13 -3.42 -3.81
C TYR A 142 0.16 -3.66 -4.60
N PHE A 143 1.29 -3.68 -3.91
CA PHE A 143 2.59 -3.84 -4.56
C PHE A 143 2.71 -5.22 -5.20
N PRO A 144 3.39 -5.33 -6.36
CA PRO A 144 3.67 -6.63 -6.96
C PRO A 144 4.48 -7.54 -6.03
N ASN A 145 4.20 -8.84 -6.09
CA ASN A 145 5.11 -9.86 -5.56
C ASN A 145 6.23 -10.14 -6.58
N ASP A 146 7.30 -10.76 -6.10
CA ASP A 146 8.50 -11.14 -6.86
C ASP A 146 8.54 -12.65 -7.15
N ALA A 147 7.38 -13.26 -7.41
CA ALA A 147 7.24 -14.72 -7.57
C ALA A 147 8.02 -15.33 -8.76
N SER A 148 8.48 -14.50 -9.70
CA SER A 148 9.34 -14.89 -10.81
C SER A 148 10.33 -13.76 -11.14
N PRO A 149 11.43 -14.04 -11.87
CA PRO A 149 12.36 -12.98 -12.29
C PRO A 149 11.69 -11.83 -13.05
N GLU A 150 10.76 -12.13 -13.96
CA GLU A 150 9.99 -11.12 -14.70
C GLU A 150 9.12 -10.28 -13.76
N ARG A 151 8.46 -10.90 -12.78
CA ARG A 151 7.69 -10.19 -11.75
C ARG A 151 8.58 -9.35 -10.84
N GLY A 152 9.80 -9.81 -10.56
CA GLY A 152 10.81 -9.04 -9.85
C GLY A 152 11.18 -7.75 -10.59
N LEU A 153 11.44 -7.82 -11.89
CA LEU A 153 11.71 -6.63 -12.72
C LEU A 153 10.49 -5.69 -12.78
N TYR A 154 9.29 -6.25 -12.97
CA TYR A 154 8.04 -5.48 -12.92
C TYR A 154 7.88 -4.77 -11.58
N LYS A 155 8.14 -5.45 -10.45
CA LYS A 155 8.10 -4.87 -9.11
C LYS A 155 9.07 -3.69 -8.98
N GLN A 156 10.29 -3.83 -9.45
CA GLN A 156 11.29 -2.76 -9.40
C GLN A 156 10.83 -1.51 -10.17
N ARG A 157 10.33 -1.68 -11.39
CA ARG A 157 9.81 -0.56 -12.21
C ARG A 157 8.57 0.07 -11.59
N PHE A 158 7.65 -0.74 -11.06
CA PHE A 158 6.49 -0.27 -10.29
C PHE A 158 6.91 0.56 -9.07
N ASN A 159 7.88 0.08 -8.31
CA ASN A 159 8.39 0.75 -7.11
C ASN A 159 8.96 2.14 -7.43
N VAL A 160 9.79 2.26 -8.48
CA VAL A 160 10.36 3.54 -8.90
C VAL A 160 9.27 4.50 -9.39
N ALA A 161 8.31 4.01 -10.17
CA ALA A 161 7.20 4.83 -10.66
C ALA A 161 6.34 5.38 -9.50
N LEU A 162 5.95 4.52 -8.56
CA LEU A 162 5.20 4.92 -7.37
C LEU A 162 5.99 5.90 -6.49
N ALA A 163 7.27 5.63 -6.21
CA ALA A 163 8.11 6.51 -5.42
C ALA A 163 8.24 7.89 -6.09
N THR A 164 8.42 7.94 -7.42
CA THR A 164 8.45 9.19 -8.19
C THR A 164 7.15 9.98 -8.02
N ARG A 165 6.00 9.30 -8.08
CA ARG A 165 4.69 9.90 -7.88
C ARG A 165 4.52 10.47 -6.47
N VAL A 166 4.90 9.71 -5.44
CA VAL A 166 4.85 10.16 -4.04
C VAL A 166 5.77 11.38 -3.83
N ALA A 167 6.97 11.35 -4.39
CA ALA A 167 7.92 12.45 -4.32
C ALA A 167 7.37 13.73 -4.95
N ALA A 168 6.65 13.63 -6.07
CA ALA A 168 6.04 14.77 -6.74
C ALA A 168 5.02 15.50 -5.85
N PHE A 169 4.15 14.76 -5.15
CA PHE A 169 3.22 15.36 -4.19
C PHE A 169 3.95 16.02 -3.02
N ARG A 170 5.00 15.38 -2.49
CA ARG A 170 5.82 15.96 -1.41
C ARG A 170 6.53 17.23 -1.85
N ALA A 171 7.11 17.24 -3.05
CA ALA A 171 7.74 18.43 -3.63
C ALA A 171 6.74 19.58 -3.86
N ALA A 172 5.46 19.25 -4.10
CA ALA A 172 4.36 20.21 -4.14
C ALA A 172 3.87 20.64 -2.73
N GLY A 173 4.55 20.25 -1.66
CA GLY A 173 4.20 20.59 -0.27
C GLY A 173 2.97 19.86 0.27
N ARG A 174 2.56 18.75 -0.37
CA ARG A 174 1.44 17.93 0.09
C ARG A 174 1.93 16.85 1.04
N GLU A 175 1.18 16.66 2.13
CA GLU A 175 1.35 15.49 2.98
C GLU A 175 0.78 14.25 2.26
N VAL A 176 1.49 13.12 2.39
CA VAL A 176 1.16 11.85 1.77
C VAL A 176 1.00 10.77 2.84
N VAL A 177 -0.02 9.92 2.65
CA VAL A 177 -0.19 8.65 3.36
C VAL A 177 -0.21 7.53 2.32
N VAL A 178 0.64 6.52 2.46
CA VAL A 178 0.63 5.31 1.63
C VAL A 178 0.21 4.14 2.50
N VAL A 179 -0.81 3.40 2.07
CA VAL A 179 -1.29 2.21 2.77
C VAL A 179 -1.39 1.01 1.84
N GLY A 180 -1.26 -0.18 2.42
CA GLY A 180 -1.51 -1.43 1.73
C GLY A 180 -0.41 -2.46 1.89
N ASP A 181 -0.49 -3.48 1.04
CA ASP A 181 0.43 -4.61 1.00
C ASP A 181 1.64 -4.26 0.15
N VAL A 182 2.78 -4.00 0.83
CA VAL A 182 4.07 -3.68 0.22
C VAL A 182 4.78 -4.93 -0.30
N ASN A 183 4.33 -6.13 0.09
CA ASN A 183 4.97 -7.40 -0.25
C ASN A 183 6.46 -7.44 0.15
N VAL A 184 6.83 -6.77 1.24
CA VAL A 184 8.18 -6.73 1.81
C VAL A 184 8.10 -6.64 3.33
N ALA A 185 8.78 -7.53 4.05
CA ALA A 185 9.00 -7.38 5.49
C ALA A 185 10.28 -6.55 5.71
N HIS A 186 10.13 -5.32 6.24
CA HIS A 186 11.20 -4.32 6.27
C HIS A 186 12.40 -4.76 7.12
N ARG A 187 12.18 -5.02 8.40
CA ARG A 187 13.24 -5.38 9.37
C ARG A 187 13.14 -6.85 9.78
N ALA A 188 14.20 -7.40 10.35
CA ALA A 188 14.20 -8.81 10.78
C ALA A 188 13.10 -9.12 11.82
N ILE A 189 12.71 -8.13 12.63
CA ILE A 189 11.60 -8.22 13.59
C ILE A 189 10.21 -8.36 12.91
N ASP A 190 10.11 -8.04 11.63
CA ASP A 190 8.89 -8.14 10.81
C ASP A 190 8.72 -9.51 10.15
N HIS A 191 9.59 -10.47 10.46
CA HIS A 191 9.60 -11.79 9.84
C HIS A 191 9.78 -12.88 10.90
N CYS A 192 8.98 -13.95 10.85
CA CYS A 192 9.06 -15.05 11.81
C CYS A 192 10.37 -15.85 11.72
N ASP A 193 10.91 -16.05 10.51
CA ASP A 193 12.20 -16.70 10.27
C ASP A 193 13.09 -15.90 9.30
N PRO A 194 13.72 -14.81 9.76
CA PRO A 194 14.53 -13.94 8.91
C PRO A 194 15.75 -14.66 8.33
N VAL A 195 16.29 -15.66 9.05
CA VAL A 195 17.45 -16.45 8.61
C VAL A 195 17.08 -17.33 7.43
N GLN A 196 15.94 -18.03 7.49
CA GLN A 196 15.49 -18.84 6.36
C GLN A 196 15.20 -17.98 5.13
N SER A 197 14.60 -16.79 5.30
CA SER A 197 14.37 -15.83 4.21
C SER A 197 15.65 -15.44 3.48
N CYS A 198 16.76 -15.30 4.21
CA CYS A 198 18.09 -15.02 3.65
C CYS A 198 18.65 -16.22 2.88
N ARG A 199 18.55 -17.43 3.46
CA ARG A 199 18.98 -18.68 2.83
C ARG A 199 18.26 -18.95 1.51
N ASP A 200 16.95 -18.74 1.46
CA ASP A 200 16.12 -18.95 0.26
C ASP A 200 16.58 -18.08 -0.93
N ARG A 201 17.29 -16.98 -0.66
CA ARG A 201 17.80 -16.04 -1.66
C ARG A 201 19.32 -16.05 -1.79
N GLY A 202 20.02 -16.93 -1.08
CA GLY A 202 21.47 -17.04 -1.13
C GLY A 202 22.22 -15.79 -0.63
N ILE A 203 21.60 -14.98 0.23
CA ILE A 203 22.18 -13.75 0.78
C ILE A 203 22.39 -13.95 2.29
N ALA A 204 23.49 -13.47 2.84
CA ALA A 204 23.84 -13.71 4.25
C ALA A 204 23.19 -12.70 5.21
N ASP A 205 23.09 -11.44 4.78
CA ASP A 205 22.57 -10.34 5.59
C ASP A 205 21.12 -10.03 5.23
N TYR A 206 20.25 -9.94 6.25
CA TYR A 206 18.84 -9.63 6.11
C TYR A 206 18.64 -8.26 5.45
N ASP A 207 19.44 -7.27 5.83
CA ASP A 207 19.30 -5.90 5.32
C ASP A 207 19.87 -5.76 3.89
N ALA A 208 20.66 -6.75 3.42
CA ALA A 208 21.17 -6.80 2.06
C ALA A 208 20.20 -7.41 1.03
N LEU A 209 19.01 -7.85 1.44
CA LEU A 209 18.00 -8.32 0.49
C LEU A 209 17.48 -7.13 -0.36
N PRO A 210 17.47 -7.22 -1.71
CA PRO A 210 17.21 -6.06 -2.58
C PRO A 210 15.89 -5.32 -2.29
N ALA A 211 14.81 -6.06 -2.00
CA ALA A 211 13.51 -5.46 -1.70
C ALA A 211 13.52 -4.64 -0.39
N ARG A 212 14.39 -4.97 0.56
CA ARG A 212 14.52 -4.27 1.85
C ARG A 212 15.48 -3.10 1.78
N GLN A 213 16.53 -3.21 0.96
CA GLN A 213 17.37 -2.07 0.62
C GLN A 213 16.52 -0.98 -0.03
N TRP A 214 15.71 -1.35 -1.04
CA TRP A 214 14.77 -0.43 -1.65
C TRP A 214 13.82 0.19 -0.61
N LEU A 215 13.14 -0.63 0.21
CA LEU A 215 12.20 -0.08 1.19
C LEU A 215 12.90 0.84 2.21
N THR A 216 14.12 0.51 2.62
CA THR A 216 14.91 1.37 3.51
C THR A 216 15.23 2.71 2.84
N GLN A 217 15.75 2.69 1.62
CA GLN A 217 16.09 3.91 0.89
C GLN A 217 14.86 4.78 0.60
N TRP A 218 13.72 4.15 0.33
CA TRP A 218 12.45 4.85 0.11
C TRP A 218 11.87 5.43 1.41
N LEU A 219 12.01 4.77 2.55
CA LEU A 219 11.58 5.35 3.82
C LEU A 219 12.53 6.46 4.29
N ASP A 220 13.84 6.27 4.16
CA ASP A 220 14.86 7.24 4.57
C ASP A 220 14.93 8.46 3.62
N GLY A 221 14.38 8.34 2.40
CA GLY A 221 14.47 9.38 1.38
C GLY A 221 15.87 9.54 0.82
N THR A 222 16.63 8.44 0.77
CA THR A 222 17.96 8.39 0.15
C THR A 222 17.93 7.84 -1.26
N ASP A 223 16.75 7.55 -1.80
CA ASP A 223 16.53 7.29 -3.22
C ASP A 223 16.77 8.58 -4.02
N GLY A 224 18.04 8.99 -4.12
CA GLY A 224 18.52 9.90 -5.14
C GLY A 224 19.05 9.06 -6.29
N ASP A 225 18.70 9.43 -7.52
CA ASP A 225 19.29 8.88 -8.73
C ASP A 225 20.82 8.74 -8.55
N ALA A 226 21.31 7.51 -8.48
CA ALA A 226 22.74 7.24 -8.65
C ALA A 226 23.24 7.64 -10.06
N GLU A 227 22.34 8.16 -10.91
CA GLU A 227 22.60 8.64 -12.26
C GLU A 227 22.36 10.15 -12.45
N ALA A 228 21.84 10.90 -11.47
CA ALA A 228 21.67 12.37 -11.59
C ALA A 228 22.74 13.13 -10.78
N GLU A 229 23.77 13.52 -11.52
CA GLU A 229 24.65 14.69 -11.26
C GLU A 229 25.69 14.59 -10.14
N ALA A 230 26.88 14.16 -10.55
CA ALA A 230 28.08 14.91 -10.22
C ALA A 230 28.00 16.31 -10.87
N ASP A 231 27.24 17.23 -10.28
CA ASP A 231 27.40 18.66 -10.55
C ASP A 231 28.13 19.31 -9.36
N ALA A 232 29.36 19.72 -9.63
CA ALA A 232 30.20 20.42 -8.69
C ALA A 232 29.75 21.88 -8.63
N GLY A 233 28.81 22.21 -7.74
CA GLY A 233 28.32 23.57 -7.62
C GLY A 233 27.65 23.86 -6.29
N ASP A 234 28.38 24.58 -5.43
CA ASP A 234 27.93 25.29 -4.23
C ASP A 234 27.91 24.49 -2.90
N ALA A 235 28.95 24.72 -2.09
CA ALA A 235 29.12 24.11 -0.77
C ALA A 235 28.27 24.78 0.34
N ASP A 236 27.55 25.86 0.04
CA ASP A 236 26.73 26.61 1.00
C ASP A 236 25.21 26.48 0.76
N ALA A 237 24.78 25.65 -0.21
CA ALA A 237 23.36 25.36 -0.39
C ALA A 237 22.85 24.39 0.68
N ALA A 238 21.81 24.80 1.43
CA ALA A 238 21.08 23.91 2.32
C ALA A 238 20.63 22.63 1.57
N PRO A 239 20.69 21.44 2.19
CA PRO A 239 20.36 20.19 1.51
C PRO A 239 18.94 20.25 0.95
N LYS A 240 18.81 20.22 -0.37
CA LYS A 240 17.51 20.06 -1.03
C LYS A 240 16.97 18.67 -0.65
N PRO A 241 15.68 18.53 -0.27
CA PRO A 241 15.08 17.22 -0.03
C PRO A 241 14.93 16.49 -1.37
N GLY A 242 16.03 15.89 -1.85
CA GLY A 242 16.16 15.29 -3.18
C GLY A 242 15.84 13.79 -3.26
N GLY A 243 15.32 13.20 -2.18
CA GLY A 243 14.92 11.79 -2.19
C GLY A 243 13.54 11.57 -2.82
N HIS A 244 13.38 10.48 -3.57
CA HIS A 244 12.05 9.99 -3.97
C HIS A 244 11.20 9.43 -2.80
N GLY A 245 11.77 9.48 -1.58
CA GLY A 245 11.26 8.89 -0.36
C GLY A 245 11.37 9.83 0.85
N GLY A 246 11.04 9.34 2.04
CA GLY A 246 10.97 10.14 3.27
C GLY A 246 9.60 9.98 3.93
N LEU A 247 9.24 8.71 4.14
CA LEU A 247 8.00 8.31 4.81
C LEU A 247 8.38 7.55 6.07
N VAL A 248 7.51 7.62 7.07
CA VAL A 248 7.67 6.93 8.35
C VAL A 248 6.66 5.81 8.41
N ASP A 249 7.14 4.62 8.75
CA ASP A 249 6.29 3.49 9.14
C ASP A 249 5.58 3.82 10.45
N VAL A 250 4.29 4.14 10.37
CA VAL A 250 3.50 4.62 11.51
C VAL A 250 3.38 3.53 12.57
N PHE A 251 3.30 2.24 12.19
CA PHE A 251 3.29 1.15 13.16
C PHE A 251 4.59 1.12 13.95
N ARG A 252 5.75 1.22 13.28
CA ARG A 252 7.05 1.21 13.96
C ARG A 252 7.36 2.50 14.71
N HIS A 253 6.71 3.61 14.37
CA HIS A 253 6.78 4.83 15.18
C HIS A 253 6.19 4.62 16.59
N PHE A 254 4.99 4.03 16.70
CA PHE A 254 4.34 3.77 17.99
C PHE A 254 4.79 2.47 18.67
N HIS A 255 5.23 1.48 17.88
CA HIS A 255 5.56 0.13 18.34
C HIS A 255 6.94 -0.34 17.82
N PRO A 256 8.02 0.38 18.14
CA PRO A 256 9.34 0.14 17.55
C PRO A 256 9.92 -1.24 17.86
N THR A 257 9.56 -1.81 19.01
CA THR A 257 10.16 -3.06 19.54
C THR A 257 9.17 -4.22 19.62
N THR A 258 7.90 -4.02 19.22
CA THR A 258 6.87 -5.08 19.28
C THR A 258 7.23 -6.22 18.32
N ARG A 259 7.37 -7.43 18.89
CA ARG A 259 7.66 -8.67 18.16
C ARG A 259 6.37 -9.40 17.82
N GLY A 260 6.38 -10.20 16.75
CA GLY A 260 5.23 -11.05 16.39
C GLY A 260 4.03 -10.28 15.82
N ALA A 261 4.18 -9.00 15.50
CA ALA A 261 3.14 -8.18 14.88
C ALA A 261 3.08 -8.41 13.36
N TYR A 262 2.79 -9.65 12.97
CA TYR A 262 2.68 -10.04 11.58
C TYR A 262 1.30 -9.74 11.02
N THR A 263 1.21 -9.57 9.70
CA THR A 263 -0.02 -9.20 9.01
C THR A 263 -0.44 -10.21 7.97
N CYS A 264 0.46 -11.13 7.56
CA CYS A 264 0.21 -12.16 6.55
C CYS A 264 0.74 -13.52 7.03
N TRP A 265 -0.06 -14.58 6.81
CA TRP A 265 0.28 -15.95 7.16
C TRP A 265 -0.09 -16.94 6.05
N ASN A 266 0.81 -17.88 5.77
CA ASN A 266 0.57 -18.89 4.74
C ASN A 266 -0.58 -19.84 5.13
N THR A 267 -1.66 -19.83 4.36
CA THR A 267 -2.86 -20.65 4.58
C THR A 267 -2.64 -22.14 4.30
N LEU A 268 -1.85 -22.49 3.29
CA LEU A 268 -1.52 -23.90 2.97
C LEU A 268 -0.80 -24.61 4.12
N LYS A 269 -0.04 -23.84 4.91
CA LYS A 269 0.67 -24.34 6.10
C LYS A 269 -0.12 -24.15 7.41
N ASN A 270 -1.32 -23.59 7.35
CA ASN A 270 -2.09 -23.17 8.53
C ASN A 270 -1.23 -22.39 9.53
N ALA A 271 -0.51 -21.38 9.05
CA ALA A 271 0.57 -20.73 9.79
C ALA A 271 0.10 -19.66 10.79
N ARG A 272 -1.17 -19.23 10.71
CA ARG A 272 -1.72 -18.15 11.55
C ARG A 272 -1.81 -18.51 13.04
N PRO A 273 -2.32 -19.70 13.44
CA PRO A 273 -2.40 -20.07 14.86
C PRO A 273 -1.04 -20.17 15.58
N SER A 274 0.03 -20.54 14.85
CA SER A 274 1.39 -20.57 15.39
C SER A 274 2.12 -19.22 15.26
N ASN A 275 1.43 -18.21 14.74
CA ASN A 275 1.98 -16.90 14.40
C ASN A 275 3.25 -16.97 13.53
N TYR A 276 3.33 -17.92 12.61
CA TYR A 276 4.43 -18.03 11.65
C TYR A 276 4.10 -17.18 10.41
N GLY A 277 4.39 -15.88 10.51
CA GLY A 277 3.99 -14.89 9.50
C GLY A 277 5.05 -13.83 9.21
N THR A 278 4.63 -12.84 8.43
CA THR A 278 5.41 -11.64 8.12
C THR A 278 4.54 -10.39 8.20
N ARG A 279 5.13 -9.25 8.58
CA ARG A 279 4.47 -7.94 8.49
C ARG A 279 4.81 -7.33 7.13
N ILE A 280 3.83 -7.28 6.24
CA ILE A 280 3.99 -6.77 4.87
C ILE A 280 2.93 -5.72 4.51
N ASP A 281 1.99 -5.46 5.41
CA ASP A 281 0.95 -4.44 5.28
C ASP A 281 1.31 -3.23 6.15
N TYR A 282 1.27 -2.04 5.57
CA TYR A 282 1.80 -0.83 6.20
C TYR A 282 0.81 0.33 6.14
N VAL A 283 0.95 1.23 7.12
CA VAL A 283 0.57 2.63 7.01
C VAL A 283 1.86 3.43 7.07
N LEU A 284 2.21 4.05 5.94
CA LEU A 284 3.37 4.92 5.80
C LEU A 284 2.88 6.36 5.68
N ALA A 285 3.50 7.30 6.38
CA ALA A 285 3.10 8.69 6.33
C ALA A 285 4.29 9.62 6.23
N THR A 286 4.07 10.76 5.61
CA THR A 286 4.99 11.90 5.65
C THR A 286 5.23 12.35 7.10
N PRO A 287 6.46 12.77 7.47
CA PRO A 287 6.79 13.17 8.84
C PRO A 287 5.90 14.28 9.40
N GLY A 288 5.39 15.18 8.56
CA GLY A 288 4.51 16.29 8.96
C GLY A 288 3.17 15.82 9.55
N LEU A 289 2.70 14.62 9.20
CA LEU A 289 1.49 14.02 9.74
C LEU A 289 1.69 13.27 11.06
N LEU A 290 2.93 12.97 11.48
CA LEU A 290 3.16 12.11 12.64
C LEU A 290 2.52 12.64 13.92
N GLY A 291 2.55 13.96 14.14
CA GLY A 291 1.92 14.59 15.30
C GLY A 291 0.39 14.49 15.32
N ALA A 292 -0.24 14.15 14.19
CA ALA A 292 -1.67 13.93 14.10
C ALA A 292 -2.06 12.46 14.38
N PHE A 293 -1.14 11.51 14.27
CA PHE A 293 -1.43 10.12 14.63
C PHE A 293 -1.39 9.93 16.15
N ALA A 294 -2.32 9.12 16.66
CA ALA A 294 -2.40 8.73 18.06
C ALA A 294 -1.90 7.29 18.28
N ASP A 295 -2.13 6.39 17.32
CA ASP A 295 -1.69 4.99 17.38
C ASP A 295 -1.76 4.31 16.00
N CYS A 296 -1.15 3.12 15.87
CA CYS A 296 -1.29 2.24 14.72
C CYS A 296 -1.26 0.76 15.13
N SER A 297 -2.38 0.05 14.95
CA SER A 297 -2.58 -1.34 15.40
C SER A 297 -2.53 -2.36 14.27
N VAL A 298 -2.20 -3.60 14.63
CA VAL A 298 -2.34 -4.80 13.79
C VAL A 298 -3.49 -5.63 14.35
N ASP A 299 -4.58 -5.77 13.59
CA ASP A 299 -5.82 -6.39 14.06
C ASP A 299 -5.81 -7.91 13.77
N ALA A 300 -4.83 -8.62 14.33
CA ALA A 300 -4.49 -10.01 14.00
C ALA A 300 -5.62 -11.05 14.23
N ASP A 301 -6.63 -10.71 15.03
CA ASP A 301 -7.80 -11.57 15.26
C ASP A 301 -8.88 -11.45 14.17
N VAL A 302 -8.79 -10.43 13.31
CA VAL A 302 -9.73 -10.23 12.20
C VAL A 302 -9.44 -11.23 11.09
N MET A 303 -10.29 -12.23 10.99
CA MET A 303 -10.26 -13.25 9.93
C MET A 303 -10.90 -12.73 8.63
N GLY A 304 -10.80 -13.49 7.54
CA GLY A 304 -11.38 -13.11 6.24
C GLY A 304 -10.41 -13.23 5.07
N SER A 305 -9.11 -13.27 5.39
CA SER A 305 -8.00 -13.31 4.45
C SER A 305 -6.82 -14.03 5.09
N ASP A 306 -5.83 -14.40 4.28
CA ASP A 306 -4.48 -14.75 4.75
C ASP A 306 -3.74 -13.55 5.35
N HIS A 307 -4.27 -12.34 5.14
CA HIS A 307 -3.86 -11.13 5.85
C HIS A 307 -4.86 -10.70 6.94
N CYS A 308 -4.40 -9.84 7.85
CA CYS A 308 -5.25 -9.08 8.76
C CYS A 308 -5.18 -7.57 8.49
N PRO A 309 -6.16 -6.77 8.94
CA PRO A 309 -6.11 -5.33 8.81
C PRO A 309 -5.00 -4.68 9.65
N VAL A 310 -4.52 -3.53 9.18
CA VAL A 310 -3.69 -2.58 9.92
C VAL A 310 -4.44 -1.27 10.00
N SER A 311 -4.53 -0.67 11.19
CA SER A 311 -5.36 0.51 11.46
C SER A 311 -4.56 1.62 12.12
N ALA A 312 -4.47 2.79 11.50
CA ALA A 312 -3.90 3.99 12.10
C ALA A 312 -5.01 4.95 12.55
N VAL A 313 -4.89 5.51 13.76
CA VAL A 313 -5.84 6.47 14.33
C VAL A 313 -5.19 7.84 14.36
N MET A 314 -5.88 8.83 13.80
CA MET A 314 -5.53 10.25 13.87
C MET A 314 -6.45 10.98 14.86
N GLY A 315 -5.86 11.83 15.70
CA GLY A 315 -6.53 12.63 16.73
C GLY A 315 -6.98 14.01 16.28
#